data_AF-A0A1I1QVR9-F1
#
_entry.id   AF-A0A1I1QVR9-F1
#
_cell.length_a   1.000
_cell.length_b   1.000
_cell.length_c   1.000
_cell.angle_alpha   90.00
_cell.angle_beta   90.00
_cell.angle_gamma   90.00
#
_symmetry.space_group_name_H-M   'P 1'
#
loop_
_entity.id
_entity.type
_entity.pdbx_description
1 polymer ?
#
loop_
_entity_poly.entity_id
_entity_poly.type
_entity_poly.pdbx_seq_one_letter_code
_entity_poly.pdbx_strand_id
1 'polypeptide(L)' 'MISILEKFVGATNNILWTYVIIAMLIGLGLYFSFKLKFVPIRHLGEMADKKGSVSFFQSFCISSAARIGIGNLVGER' A
#
# COMPACT_ATOMS: atom_id res chain seq x y z
N MET A 1 1.85 4.96 -40.25
CA MET A 1 0.67 5.37 -39.46
C MET A 1 0.67 4.73 -38.08
N ILE A 2 0.72 3.39 -37.97
CA ILE A 2 0.72 2.65 -36.69
C ILE A 2 1.88 3.04 -35.75
N SER A 3 3.09 3.27 -36.28
CA SER A 3 4.26 3.66 -35.46
C SER A 3 4.12 5.01 -34.73
N ILE A 4 3.33 5.95 -35.26
CA ILE A 4 3.10 7.25 -34.60
C ILE A 4 2.16 7.07 -33.40
N LEU A 5 1.16 6.20 -33.53
CA LEU A 5 0.24 5.86 -32.45
C LEU A 5 0.97 5.14 -31.33
N GLU A 6 1.81 4.14 -31.65
CA GLU A 6 2.63 3.41 -30.67
C GLU A 6 3.56 4.35 -29.88
N LYS A 7 4.21 5.30 -30.55
CA LYS A 7 5.08 6.29 -29.88
C LYS A 7 4.30 7.22 -28.97
N PHE A 8 3.11 7.66 -29.39
CA PHE A 8 2.26 8.54 -28.59
C PHE A 8 1.68 7.83 -27.36
N VAL A 9 1.21 6.59 -27.54
CA VAL A 9 0.72 5.74 -26.44
C VAL A 9 1.86 5.40 -25.49
N GLY A 10 3.05 5.04 -26.00
CA GLY A 10 4.22 4.74 -25.19
C GLY A 10 4.69 5.92 -24.35
N ALA A 11 4.71 7.14 -24.92
CA ALA A 11 5.07 8.35 -24.18
C ALA A 11 4.05 8.67 -23.07
N THR A 12 2.76 8.57 -23.38
CA THR A 12 1.67 8.79 -22.42
C THR A 12 1.71 7.76 -21.30
N ASN A 13 1.95 6.50 -21.63
CA ASN A 13 2.08 5.41 -20.67
C ASN A 13 3.25 5.66 -19.71
N ASN A 14 4.42 6.06 -20.22
CA ASN A 14 5.58 6.37 -19.37
C ASN A 14 5.26 7.48 -18.36
N ILE A 15 4.61 8.56 -18.81
CA ILE A 15 4.21 9.67 -17.95
C ILE A 15 3.22 9.21 -16.87
N LEU A 16 2.20 8.43 -17.25
CA LEU A 16 1.19 7.91 -16.32
C LEU A 16 1.81 6.99 -15.25
N TRP A 17 2.60 6.00 -15.67
CA TRP A 17 3.17 5.02 -14.75
C TRP A 17 4.27 5.58 -13.86
N THR A 18 5.16 6.39 -14.41
CA THR A 18 6.33 6.89 -13.67
C THR A 18 6.00 8.12 -12.83
N TYR A 19 5.14 9.02 -13.30
CA TYR A 19 4.92 10.29 -12.61
C TYR A 19 3.55 10.34 -11.93
N VAL A 20 2.47 10.01 -12.65
CA VAL A 20 1.11 10.21 -12.12
C VAL A 20 0.79 9.22 -11.00
N ILE A 21 1.02 7.92 -11.22
CA ILE A 21 0.72 6.88 -10.23
C ILE A 21 1.59 7.06 -8.98
N ILE A 22 2.90 7.28 -9.14
CA ILE A 22 3.82 7.46 -8.01
C ILE A 22 3.47 8.72 -7.21
N ALA A 23 3.23 9.85 -7.87
CA ALA A 23 2.84 11.09 -7.19
C ALA A 23 1.51 10.93 -6.44
N MET A 24 0.52 10.27 -7.04
CA MET A 24 -0.76 9.99 -6.39
C MET A 24 -0.59 9.05 -5.18
N LEU A 25 0.25 8.02 -5.30
CA LEU A 25 0.49 7.06 -4.22
C LEU A 25 1.19 7.71 -3.03
N ILE A 26 2.20 8.54 -3.28
CA ILE A 26 2.90 9.30 -2.24
C ILE A 26 1.96 10.33 -1.61
N GLY A 27 1.21 11.07 -2.44
CA GLY A 27 0.25 12.08 -1.97
C GLY A 27 -0.84 11.48 -1.09
N LEU A 28 -1.45 10.38 -1.52
CA LEU A 28 -2.42 9.62 -0.72
C LEU A 28 -1.78 9.03 0.53
N GLY A 29 -0.58 8.46 0.42
CA GLY A 29 0.18 7.91 1.54
C GLY A 29 0.41 8.97 2.62
N LEU A 30 0.92 10.14 2.25
CA LEU A 30 1.12 11.27 3.16
C LEU A 30 -0.21 11.79 3.72
N TYR A 31 -1.22 12.01 2.88
CA TYR A 31 -2.54 12.47 3.33
C TYR A 31 -3.14 11.54 4.38
N PHE A 32 -3.11 10.23 4.14
CA PHE A 32 -3.56 9.23 5.10
C PHE A 32 -2.66 9.24 6.34
N SER A 33 -1.33 9.24 6.23
CA SER A 33 -0.42 9.30 7.39
C SER A 33 -0.71 10.49 8.32
N PHE A 34 -0.95 11.68 7.76
CA PHE A 34 -1.30 12.87 8.55
C PHE A 34 -2.73 12.79 9.12
N LYS A 35 -3.71 12.34 8.34
CA LYS A 35 -5.12 12.22 8.77
C LYS A 35 -5.31 11.16 9.86
N LEU A 36 -4.56 10.06 9.77
CA LEU A 36 -4.52 9.00 10.77
C LEU A 36 -3.72 9.40 12.01
N LYS A 37 -3.22 10.64 12.14
CA LYS A 37 -2.69 11.23 13.40
C LYS A 37 -1.77 10.30 14.21
N PHE A 38 -0.92 9.51 13.55
CA PHE A 38 -0.07 8.54 14.23
C PHE A 38 -0.84 7.64 15.23
N VAL A 39 -2.06 7.22 14.86
CA VAL A 39 -2.92 6.28 15.59
C VAL A 39 -2.19 5.01 16.09
N PRO A 40 -1.14 4.46 15.44
CA PRO A 40 -0.41 3.34 16.03
C PRO A 40 0.20 3.70 17.39
N ILE A 41 0.79 4.89 17.55
CA ILE A 41 1.57 5.22 18.76
C ILE A 41 0.66 5.43 19.98
N ARG A 42 -0.58 5.89 19.80
CA ARG A 42 -1.50 6.19 20.91
C ARG A 42 -2.22 4.96 21.47
N HIS A 43 -2.44 3.92 20.66
CA HIS A 43 -3.18 2.73 21.09
C HIS A 43 -2.34 1.45 21.24
N LEU A 44 -1.02 1.50 20.96
CA LEU A 44 -0.12 0.36 21.25
C LEU A 44 -0.11 -0.02 22.75
N GLY A 45 -0.37 0.94 23.65
CA GLY A 45 -0.42 0.68 25.10
C GLY A 45 -1.67 -0.08 25.59
N GLU A 46 -2.80 0.00 24.88
CA GLU A 46 -4.08 -0.62 25.30
C GLU A 46 -4.42 -1.92 24.55
N MET A 47 -3.64 -2.30 23.54
CA MET A 47 -3.93 -3.44 22.66
C MET A 47 -3.49 -4.81 23.20
N ALA A 48 -2.71 -4.85 24.30
CA ALA A 48 -2.16 -6.07 24.86
C ALA A 48 -3.12 -6.83 25.81
N ASP A 49 -4.18 -6.19 26.32
CA ASP A 49 -4.90 -6.70 27.51
C ASP A 49 -6.32 -7.24 27.24
N LYS A 50 -6.84 -7.21 26.01
CA LYS A 50 -8.19 -7.75 25.72
C LYS A 50 -8.17 -9.22 25.30
N LYS A 51 -8.33 -10.11 26.29
CA LYS A 51 -8.65 -11.52 26.12
C LYS A 51 -10.10 -11.68 25.61
N GLY A 52 -10.30 -12.00 24.33
CA GLY A 52 -11.60 -12.50 23.84
C GLY A 52 -11.98 -12.17 22.40
N SER A 53 -11.33 -11.19 21.76
CA SER A 53 -11.62 -10.78 20.38
C SER A 53 -10.30 -10.43 19.67
N VAL A 54 -10.16 -10.81 18.40
CA VAL A 54 -8.95 -10.55 17.59
C VAL A 54 -8.55 -9.08 17.77
N SER A 55 -7.45 -8.85 18.50
CA SER A 55 -6.96 -7.50 18.80
C SER A 55 -6.62 -6.78 17.49
N PHE A 56 -6.74 -5.45 17.46
CA PHE A 56 -6.32 -4.66 16.30
C PHE A 56 -4.90 -5.01 15.85
N PHE A 57 -4.00 -5.30 16.79
CA PHE A 57 -2.65 -5.75 16.49
C PHE A 57 -2.63 -7.12 15.80
N GLN A 58 -3.47 -8.06 16.23
CA GLN A 58 -3.59 -9.38 15.60
C GLN A 58 -4.17 -9.25 14.18
N SER A 59 -5.23 -8.46 13.98
CA SER A 59 -5.79 -8.16 12.65
C SER A 59 -4.77 -7.46 11.74
N PHE A 60 -3.96 -6.55 12.30
CA PHE A 60 -2.86 -5.88 11.59
C PHE A 60 -1.76 -6.87 11.18
N CYS A 61 -1.35 -7.75 12.09
CA CYS A 61 -0.37 -8.80 11.81
C CYS A 61 -0.89 -9.78 10.76
N ILE A 62 -2.16 -10.19 10.83
CA ILE A 62 -2.81 -11.05 9.82
C ILE A 62 -2.82 -10.35 8.45
N SER A 63 -3.22 -9.07 8.39
CA SER A 63 -3.23 -8.32 7.13
C SER A 63 -1.82 -8.09 6.57
N SER A 64 -0.81 -7.87 7.42
CA SER A 64 0.58 -7.70 7.00
C SER A 64 1.16 -9.03 6.52
N ALA A 65 0.92 -10.13 7.26
CA ALA A 65 1.34 -11.48 6.89
C ALA A 65 0.72 -11.93 5.55
N ALA A 66 -0.55 -11.59 5.28
CA ALA A 66 -1.18 -11.87 4.00
C ALA A 66 -0.49 -11.16 2.82
N ARG A 67 -0.02 -9.92 3.01
CA ARG A 67 0.69 -9.16 1.96
C ARG A 67 2.15 -9.62 1.79
N ILE A 68 2.84 -9.91 2.90
CA ILE A 68 4.26 -10.30 2.91
C ILE A 68 4.44 -11.77 2.46
N GLY A 69 3.52 -12.66 2.85
CA GLY A 69 3.60 -14.10 2.57
C GLY A 69 3.29 -14.48 1.11
N ILE A 70 2.46 -13.70 0.41
CA ILE A 70 2.10 -13.99 -0.99
C ILE A 70 3.24 -13.59 -1.95
N GLY A 71 4.01 -12.55 -1.62
CA GLY A 71 5.11 -12.07 -2.45
C GLY A 71 6.25 -13.08 -2.67
N ASN A 72 6.52 -13.94 -1.68
CA ASN A 72 7.61 -14.92 -1.75
C ASN A 72 7.17 -16.31 -2.27
N LEU A 73 5.86 -16.58 -2.33
CA LEU A 73 5.30 -17.86 -2.82
C LEU A 73 4.92 -17.82 -4.31
N VAL A 74 4.70 -16.63 -4.87
CA VAL A 74 4.28 -16.43 -6.27
C VAL A 74 5.47 -16.19 -7.21
N GLY A 75 6.65 -15.84 -6.68
CA GLY A 75 7.84 -15.54 -7.49
C GLY A 75 8.67 -16.73 -7.98
N GLU A 76 8.37 -17.96 -7.52
CA GLU A 76 9.17 -19.17 -7.79
C GLU A 76 8.41 -20.23 -8.63
N ARG A 77 7.41 -19.82 -9.42
CA ARG A 77 6.77 -20.69 -10.43
C ARG A 77 6.58 -20.00 -11.77
#